data_AF-A0A2D4XHR4-F1
#
_entry.id   AF-A0A2D4XHR4-F1
#
_cell.length_a   1.000
_cell.length_b   1.000
_cell.length_c   1.000
_cell.angle_alpha   90.00
_cell.angle_beta   90.00
_cell.angle_gamma   90.00
#
_symmetry.space_group_name_H-M   'P 1'
#
loop_
_entity.id
_entity.type
_entity.pdbx_description
1 polymer ?
#
loop_
_entity_poly.entity_id
_entity_poly.type
_entity_poly.pdbx_seq_one_letter_code
_entity_poly.pdbx_strand_id
1 'polypeptide(L)'
;MTENELSSKIIGASIEVHKQLGPGLLESTYEVCLAHELKVMGLEVKQQVPLPVVYKEIKLNAGYRIDMIVENKVIIEIKSVDNLAPIHTAQLLTYLKLRDIKLGLLINFNSVKLVDGLKRIVNNL
;
A
#
# COMPACT_ATOMS: atom_id res chain seq x y z
N MET A 1 -3.26 17.86 -4.41
CA MET A 1 -4.15 16.83 -3.84
C MET A 1 -3.72 16.52 -2.41
N THR A 2 -4.67 16.44 -1.50
CA THR A 2 -4.48 16.05 -0.10
C THR A 2 -4.37 14.53 0.02
N GLU A 3 -3.84 14.04 1.14
CA GLU A 3 -3.73 12.62 1.47
C GLU A 3 -5.12 11.95 1.48
N ASN A 4 -6.16 12.65 1.94
CA ASN A 4 -7.52 12.13 1.99
C ASN A 4 -8.14 12.00 0.59
N GLU A 5 -7.94 12.99 -0.28
CA GLU A 5 -8.38 12.92 -1.67
C GLU A 5 -7.68 11.78 -2.42
N LEU A 6 -6.36 11.62 -2.20
CA LEU A 6 -5.60 10.51 -2.77
C LEU A 6 -6.09 9.17 -2.26
N SER A 7 -6.33 9.04 -0.95
CA SER A 7 -6.89 7.83 -0.34
C SER A 7 -8.18 7.40 -1.01
N SER A 8 -9.12 8.33 -1.23
CA SER A 8 -10.40 8.04 -1.87
C SER A 8 -10.21 7.53 -3.31
N LYS A 9 -9.31 8.15 -4.08
CA LYS A 9 -8.97 7.69 -5.44
C LYS A 9 -8.34 6.30 -5.44
N ILE A 10 -7.39 6.05 -4.53
CA ILE A 10 -6.72 4.75 -4.39
C ILE A 10 -7.71 3.65 -4.04
N ILE A 11 -8.62 3.92 -3.11
CA ILE A 11 -9.67 2.95 -2.72
C ILE A 11 -10.58 2.66 -3.91
N GLY A 12 -11.02 3.69 -4.63
CA GLY A 12 -11.83 3.52 -5.85
C GLY A 12 -11.14 2.65 -6.91
N ALA A 13 -9.86 2.94 -7.21
CA ALA A 13 -9.06 2.14 -8.14
C ALA A 13 -8.90 0.69 -7.66
N SER A 14 -8.67 0.49 -6.37
CA SER A 14 -8.51 -0.85 -5.81
C SER A 14 -9.81 -1.66 -5.91
N ILE A 15 -10.97 -1.01 -5.69
CA ILE A 15 -12.29 -1.64 -5.87
C ILE A 15 -12.50 -2.05 -7.33
N GLU A 16 -12.12 -1.21 -8.29
CA GLU A 16 -12.24 -1.56 -9.71
C GLU A 16 -11.37 -2.78 -10.06
N VAL A 17 -10.11 -2.80 -9.61
CA VAL A 17 -9.23 -3.97 -9.78
C VAL A 17 -9.85 -5.24 -9.18
N HIS A 18 -10.36 -5.17 -7.95
CA HIS A 18 -10.99 -6.31 -7.28
C HIS A 18 -12.26 -6.77 -7.99
N LYS A 19 -13.07 -5.84 -8.51
CA LYS A 19 -14.28 -6.15 -9.27
C LYS A 19 -13.99 -6.89 -10.57
N GLN A 20 -12.90 -6.54 -11.26
CA GLN A 20 -12.52 -7.17 -12.53
C GLN A 20 -11.86 -8.55 -12.33
N LEU A 21 -11.03 -8.69 -11.29
CA LEU A 21 -10.19 -9.88 -11.10
C LEU A 21 -10.72 -10.87 -10.07
N GLY A 22 -11.55 -10.41 -9.13
CA GLY A 22 -11.93 -11.18 -7.95
C GLY A 22 -10.76 -11.44 -6.99
N PRO A 23 -11.01 -12.17 -5.89
CA PRO A 23 -9.99 -12.62 -4.95
C PRO A 23 -9.21 -13.85 -5.45
N GLY A 24 -8.09 -14.18 -4.80
CA GLY A 24 -7.35 -15.43 -5.01
C GLY A 24 -6.10 -15.35 -5.89
N LEU A 25 -5.72 -14.15 -6.35
CA LEU A 25 -4.48 -13.93 -7.10
C LEU A 25 -3.32 -13.58 -6.17
N LEU A 26 -2.10 -13.56 -6.72
CA LEU A 26 -0.89 -13.15 -6.00
C LEU A 26 -0.87 -11.64 -5.74
N GLU A 27 -0.23 -11.23 -4.65
CA GLU A 27 -0.02 -9.81 -4.29
C GLU A 27 0.59 -9.02 -5.46
N SER A 28 1.59 -9.58 -6.14
CA SER A 28 2.25 -8.98 -7.29
C SER A 28 1.30 -8.69 -8.47
N THR A 29 0.26 -9.51 -8.64
CA THR A 29 -0.72 -9.31 -9.70
C THR A 29 -1.58 -8.09 -9.39
N TYR A 30 -2.09 -8.00 -8.17
CA TYR A 30 -2.88 -6.83 -7.73
C TYR A 30 -2.05 -5.55 -7.73
N GLU A 31 -0.77 -5.62 -7.36
CA GLU A 31 0.14 -4.48 -7.41
C GLU A 31 0.28 -3.91 -8.82
N VAL A 32 0.57 -4.76 -9.81
CA VAL A 32 0.73 -4.32 -11.21
C VAL A 32 -0.57 -3.72 -11.74
N CYS A 33 -1.72 -4.34 -11.46
CA CYS A 33 -3.03 -3.84 -11.90
C CYS A 33 -3.39 -2.51 -11.23
N LEU A 34 -3.23 -2.40 -9.90
CA LEU A 34 -3.52 -1.15 -9.19
C LEU A 34 -2.59 -0.02 -9.62
N ALA A 35 -1.30 -0.31 -9.82
CA ALA A 35 -0.36 0.67 -10.34
C ALA A 35 -0.74 1.14 -11.75
N HIS A 36 -1.27 0.26 -12.61
CA HIS A 36 -1.80 0.63 -13.92
C HIS A 36 -2.98 1.60 -13.80
N GLU A 37 -4.01 1.24 -13.04
CA GLU A 37 -5.20 2.09 -12.83
C GLU A 37 -4.84 3.49 -12.32
N LEU A 38 -3.97 3.58 -11.33
CA LEU A 38 -3.55 4.86 -10.76
C LEU A 38 -2.73 5.71 -11.74
N LYS A 39 -1.87 5.09 -12.56
CA LYS A 39 -1.12 5.79 -13.62
C LYS A 39 -2.06 6.29 -14.72
N VAL A 40 -3.09 5.53 -15.09
CA VAL A 40 -4.13 5.98 -16.04
C VAL A 40 -4.89 7.20 -15.50
N MET A 41 -5.08 7.28 -14.18
CA MET A 41 -5.64 8.47 -13.51
C MET A 41 -4.66 9.66 -13.45
N GLY A 42 -3.45 9.54 -14.01
CA GLY A 42 -2.43 10.59 -14.05
C GLY A 42 -1.64 10.75 -12.75
N LEU A 43 -1.65 9.77 -11.85
CA LEU A 43 -0.92 9.83 -10.58
C LEU A 43 0.52 9.28 -10.72
N GLU A 44 1.46 9.90 -10.02
CA GLU A 44 2.81 9.37 -9.84
C GLU A 44 2.76 8.14 -8.92
N VAL A 45 3.22 6.99 -9.41
CA VAL A 45 3.27 5.73 -8.65
C VAL A 45 4.67 5.13 -8.72
N LYS A 46 5.30 4.97 -7.55
CA LYS A 46 6.57 4.25 -7.39
C LYS A 46 6.29 2.88 -6.81
N GLN A 47 6.74 1.83 -7.47
CA GLN A 47 6.56 0.44 -7.04
C GLN A 47 7.83 -0.12 -6.42
N GLN A 48 7.68 -1.07 -5.50
CA GLN A 48 8.75 -1.86 -4.91
C GLN A 48 9.90 -0.99 -4.38
N VAL A 49 9.56 0.09 -3.67
CA VAL A 49 10.52 1.12 -3.27
C VAL A 49 11.39 0.60 -2.12
N PRO A 50 12.72 0.52 -2.27
CA PRO A 50 13.60 0.07 -1.20
C PRO A 50 13.52 0.99 0.02
N LEU A 51 13.33 0.40 1.19
CA LEU A 51 13.35 1.10 2.47
C LEU A 51 14.54 0.60 3.29
N PRO A 52 15.66 1.34 3.29
CA PRO A 52 16.84 0.93 4.05
C PRO A 52 16.56 1.00 5.54
N VAL A 53 17.11 0.05 6.28
CA VAL A 53 17.05 0.01 7.74
C VAL A 53 18.42 0.37 8.28
N VAL A 54 18.45 1.23 9.28
CA VAL A 54 19.68 1.50 10.03
C VAL A 54 19.71 0.53 11.20
N TYR A 55 20.65 -0.42 11.17
CA TYR A 55 20.93 -1.31 12.29
C TYR A 55 22.25 -0.89 12.92
N LYS A 56 22.18 -0.29 14.12
CA LYS A 56 23.31 0.42 14.75
C LYS A 56 23.81 1.53 13.83
N GLU A 57 25.06 1.47 13.38
CA GLU A 57 25.66 2.45 12.47
C GLU A 57 25.67 1.98 11.01
N ILE A 58 25.12 0.78 10.74
CA ILE A 58 25.15 0.17 9.40
C ILE A 58 23.81 0.43 8.72
N LYS A 59 23.87 1.09 7.56
CA LYS A 59 22.72 1.22 6.66
C LYS A 59 22.58 -0.06 5.83
N LEU A 60 21.58 -0.86 6.16
CA LEU A 60 21.25 -2.09 5.46
C LEU A 60 20.26 -1.77 4.33
N ASN A 61 20.69 -1.97 3.08
CA ASN A 61 19.81 -1.88 1.91
C ASN A 61 18.85 -3.08 1.76
N ALA A 62 18.86 -4.02 2.73
CA ALA A 62 18.22 -5.33 2.63
C ALA A 62 16.99 -5.52 3.56
N GLY A 63 16.45 -4.45 4.16
CA GLY A 63 15.41 -4.60 5.19
C GLY A 63 14.00 -4.80 4.64
N TYR A 64 13.54 -3.85 3.81
CA TYR A 64 12.13 -3.78 3.42
C TYR A 64 11.97 -3.21 2.02
N ARG A 65 10.87 -3.59 1.36
CA ARG A 65 10.35 -2.95 0.16
C ARG A 65 8.92 -2.51 0.45
N ILE A 66 8.64 -1.26 0.12
CA ILE A 66 7.30 -0.72 0.13
C ILE A 66 6.67 -1.11 -1.21
N ASP A 67 5.49 -1.71 -1.20
CA ASP A 67 4.84 -2.15 -2.44
C ASP A 67 4.61 -0.95 -3.36
N MET A 68 3.98 0.12 -2.85
CA MET A 68 3.73 1.33 -3.63
C MET A 68 3.78 2.62 -2.82
N ILE A 69 4.26 3.69 -3.45
CA ILE A 69 4.12 5.08 -2.98
C ILE A 69 3.44 5.90 -4.07
N VAL A 70 2.33 6.55 -3.73
CA VAL A 70 1.55 7.39 -4.64
C VAL A 70 1.77 8.87 -4.29
N GLU A 71 2.13 9.68 -5.29
CA GLU A 71 2.36 11.14 -5.17
C GLU A 71 3.35 11.53 -4.06
N ASN A 72 4.23 10.61 -3.66
CA ASN A 72 5.11 10.74 -2.49
C ASN A 72 4.37 11.07 -1.17
N LYS A 73 3.07 10.73 -1.07
CA LYS A 73 2.18 11.12 0.04
C LYS A 73 1.40 9.97 0.68
N VAL A 74 1.14 8.90 -0.05
CA VAL A 74 0.40 7.74 0.46
C VAL A 74 1.17 6.47 0.17
N ILE A 75 1.41 5.66 1.21
CA ILE A 75 1.95 4.30 1.06
C ILE A 75 0.79 3.33 0.86
N ILE A 76 0.94 2.38 -0.06
CA ILE A 76 0.02 1.26 -0.19
C ILE A 76 0.81 -0.02 0.07
N GLU A 77 0.25 -0.89 0.92
CA GLU A 77 0.72 -2.26 1.14
C GLU A 77 -0.39 -3.22 0.75
N ILE A 78 -0.05 -4.16 -0.12
CA ILE A 78 -0.99 -5.10 -0.72
C ILE A 78 -0.84 -6.43 -0.01
N LYS A 79 -1.98 -7.06 0.28
CA LYS A 79 -2.03 -8.41 0.83
C LYS A 79 -2.99 -9.27 0.03
N SER A 80 -2.71 -10.56 -0.03
CA SER A 80 -3.61 -11.58 -0.56
C SER A 80 -3.56 -12.80 0.36
N VAL A 81 -4.14 -12.65 1.54
CA VAL A 81 -4.08 -13.63 2.64
C VAL A 81 -5.45 -13.78 3.27
N ASP A 82 -5.73 -14.89 3.95
CA ASP A 82 -7.04 -15.11 4.58
C ASP A 82 -7.43 -14.01 5.57
N ASN A 83 -6.47 -13.55 6.38
CA ASN A 83 -6.72 -12.52 7.39
C ASN A 83 -5.53 -11.57 7.57
N LEU A 84 -5.83 -10.28 7.75
CA LEU A 84 -4.82 -9.29 8.12
C LEU A 84 -4.39 -9.46 9.58
N ALA A 85 -3.20 -10.03 9.80
CA ALA A 85 -2.58 -10.12 11.11
C ALA A 85 -2.13 -8.72 11.62
N PRO A 86 -2.07 -8.50 12.95
CA PRO A 86 -1.61 -7.23 13.54
C PRO A 86 -0.22 -6.78 13.05
N ILE A 87 0.66 -7.74 12.70
CA ILE A 87 2.00 -7.45 12.20
C ILE A 87 1.98 -6.66 10.89
N HIS A 88 1.00 -6.88 10.00
CA HIS A 88 0.89 -6.13 8.75
C HIS A 88 0.63 -4.64 8.99
N THR A 89 -0.20 -4.33 10.00
CA THR A 89 -0.45 -2.95 10.43
C THR A 89 0.80 -2.33 11.06
N ALA A 90 1.51 -3.08 11.92
CA ALA A 90 2.75 -2.60 12.55
C ALA A 90 3.86 -2.33 11.51
N GLN A 91 3.96 -3.17 10.49
CA GLN A 91 4.88 -3.02 9.36
C GLN A 91 4.60 -1.72 8.58
N LEU A 92 3.35 -1.51 8.14
CA LEU A 92 2.99 -0.28 7.43
C LEU A 92 3.22 0.98 8.29
N LEU A 93 2.90 0.94 9.59
CA LEU A 93 3.21 2.05 10.50
C LEU A 93 4.72 2.34 10.58
N THR A 94 5.56 1.30 10.51
CA THR A 94 7.02 1.46 10.49
C THR A 94 7.47 2.15 9.21
N TYR A 95 6.87 1.81 8.07
CA TYR A 95 7.18 2.45 6.79
C TYR A 95 6.81 3.93 6.78
N LEU A 96 5.63 4.27 7.31
CA LEU A 96 5.17 5.65 7.46
C LEU A 96 6.16 6.49 8.27
N LYS A 97 6.62 5.97 9.42
CA LYS A 97 7.59 6.66 10.28
C LYS A 97 8.95 6.84 9.62
N LEU A 98 9.48 5.78 8.99
CA LEU A 98 10.81 5.83 8.35
C LEU A 98 10.86 6.70 7.09
N ARG A 99 9.70 6.96 6.46
CA ARG A 99 9.58 7.82 5.27
C ARG A 99 9.04 9.21 5.55
N ASP A 100 8.66 9.50 6.79
CA ASP A 100 7.93 10.73 7.15
C ASP A 100 6.68 10.93 6.28
N ILE A 101 5.95 9.83 6.01
CA ILE A 101 4.68 9.84 5.29
C ILE A 101 3.54 9.68 6.30
N LYS A 102 2.48 10.46 6.13
CA LYS A 102 1.40 10.57 7.12
C LYS A 102 0.27 9.56 6.95
N LEU A 103 0.09 9.00 5.76
CA LEU A 103 -1.03 8.11 5.44
C LEU A 103 -0.59 6.85 4.72
N GLY A 104 -1.09 5.71 5.19
CA GLY A 104 -0.92 4.41 4.57
C GLY A 104 -2.24 3.67 4.39
N LEU A 105 -2.33 2.86 3.34
CA LEU A 105 -3.44 1.94 3.08
C LEU A 105 -2.90 0.50 3.05
N LEU A 106 -3.43 -0.34 3.92
CA LEU A 106 -3.21 -1.79 3.90
C LEU A 106 -4.44 -2.44 3.27
N ILE A 107 -4.28 -3.08 2.13
CA ILE A 107 -5.40 -3.56 1.31
C ILE A 107 -5.27 -5.07 1.10
N ASN A 108 -6.18 -5.84 1.68
CA ASN A 108 -6.26 -7.28 1.46
C ASN A 108 -7.25 -7.61 0.35
N PHE A 109 -6.73 -8.02 -0.80
CA PHE A 109 -7.53 -8.40 -1.97
C PHE A 109 -8.19 -9.78 -1.83
N ASN A 110 -7.75 -10.61 -0.88
CA ASN A 110 -8.39 -11.90 -0.58
C ASN A 110 -9.59 -11.71 0.38
N SER A 111 -10.56 -10.92 -0.04
CA SER A 111 -11.80 -10.63 0.69
C SER A 111 -13.01 -10.70 -0.25
N VAL A 112 -14.19 -11.02 0.29
CA VAL A 112 -15.44 -11.07 -0.50
C VAL A 112 -15.80 -9.69 -1.04
N LYS A 113 -15.69 -8.66 -0.20
CA LYS A 113 -15.70 -7.26 -0.61
C LYS A 113 -14.38 -6.63 -0.21
N LEU A 114 -13.73 -5.94 -1.14
CA LEU A 114 -12.43 -5.32 -0.87
C LEU A 114 -12.41 -4.42 0.37
N VAL A 115 -13.50 -3.69 0.60
CA VAL A 115 -13.64 -2.76 1.73
C VAL A 115 -13.52 -3.45 3.09
N ASP A 116 -13.87 -4.74 3.18
CA ASP A 116 -13.75 -5.53 4.41
C ASP A 116 -12.28 -5.89 4.69
N GLY A 117 -11.46 -5.96 3.64
CA GLY A 117 -10.02 -6.19 3.69
C GLY A 117 -9.18 -4.91 3.81
N LEU A 118 -9.80 -3.74 3.95
CA LEU A 118 -9.11 -2.45 3.92
C LEU A 118 -8.86 -1.88 5.31
N LYS A 119 -7.62 -1.45 5.57
CA LYS A 119 -7.24 -0.69 6.76
C LYS A 119 -6.51 0.59 6.40
N ARG A 120 -7.01 1.71 6.91
CA ARG A 120 -6.38 3.03 6.83
C ARG A 120 -5.53 3.26 8.08
N ILE A 121 -4.26 3.61 7.90
CA ILE A 121 -3.30 3.85 9.00
C ILE A 121 -2.74 5.25 8.88
N VAL A 122 -2.74 6.00 9.98
CA VAL A 122 -2.25 7.38 10.04
C VAL A 122 -1.03 7.50 10.94
N ASN A 123 -0.10 8.39 10.56
CA ASN A 123 1.09 8.77 11.32
C ASN A 123 1.07 10.30 11.49
N ASN A 124 0.42 10.77 12.56
CA ASN A 124 0.28 12.20 12.88
C ASN A 124 -0.27 13.06 11.72
N LEU A 125 -1.31 12.55 11.05
CA LEU A 125 -2.00 13.24 9.95
C LEU A 125 -2.83 14.42 10.46
#